data_AF-A0A314Z6F5-F1
#
_entry.id   AF-A0A314Z6F5-F1
#
_cell.length_a   1.000
_cell.length_b   1.000
_cell.length_c   1.000
_cell.angle_alpha   90.00
_cell.angle_beta   90.00
_cell.angle_gamma   90.00
#
_symmetry.space_group_name_H-M   'P 1'
#
loop_
_entity.id
_entity.type
_entity.pdbx_description
1 polymer ?
#
loop_
_entity_poly.entity_id
_entity_poly.type
_entity_poly.pdbx_seq_one_letter_code
_entity_poly.pdbx_strand_id
1 'polypeptide(L)'
;MGYEALAERKRKALGRPEGSVKKARHEDVTGASMEEIMEAMNYGMQRRTRKPKKKGRRKGSKKKLTPEITRRLGEATLHYVHGRYEEAIPILAEIVKQAPDLSETYHTLGLVRDNLGNELKALNCFTIAALLAPKNPALWELLFGWFNRRGDTHKAIYCLSRAISADPKNIDLKLGRASLYVKLGDYHKAWRSSNQS
;
A
#
# COMPACT_ATOMS: atom_id res chain seq x y z
N MET A 1 -1.74 -53.78 -36.36
CA MET A 1 -0.44 -53.33 -35.77
C MET A 1 -0.46 -51.82 -35.67
N GLY A 2 -0.55 -51.26 -34.46
CA GLY A 2 -0.54 -49.82 -34.20
C GLY A 2 -1.87 -49.10 -34.53
N TYR A 3 -2.47 -48.28 -33.65
CA TYR A 3 -2.12 -47.96 -32.26
C TYR A 3 -3.40 -47.80 -31.41
N GLU A 4 -3.93 -48.92 -30.91
CA GLU A 4 -4.82 -48.92 -29.74
C GLU A 4 -4.00 -48.59 -28.48
N ALA A 5 -3.87 -47.32 -28.11
CA ALA A 5 -3.55 -46.88 -26.75
C ALA A 5 -3.57 -45.35 -26.64
N LEU A 6 -4.61 -44.79 -25.99
CA LEU A 6 -4.67 -43.53 -25.21
C LEU A 6 -6.04 -42.83 -25.28
N ALA A 7 -6.92 -43.25 -26.18
CA ALA A 7 -8.35 -43.04 -25.97
C ALA A 7 -8.79 -43.84 -24.73
N GLU A 8 -9.54 -43.19 -23.84
CA GLU A 8 -10.23 -43.78 -22.68
C GLU A 8 -9.37 -44.45 -21.58
N ARG A 9 -8.62 -43.63 -20.82
CA ARG A 9 -8.52 -43.88 -19.35
C ARG A 9 -9.39 -42.91 -18.55
N LYS A 10 -10.61 -43.40 -18.28
CA LYS A 10 -11.49 -43.08 -17.14
C LYS A 10 -12.14 -41.69 -17.10
N ARG A 11 -13.27 -41.59 -17.81
CA ARG A 11 -14.47 -40.94 -17.25
C ARG A 11 -14.87 -41.63 -15.94
N LYS A 12 -14.63 -41.00 -14.78
CA LYS A 12 -15.51 -40.96 -13.58
C LYS A 12 -14.74 -40.50 -12.34
N ALA A 13 -14.79 -39.19 -12.10
CA ALA A 13 -14.95 -38.65 -10.75
C ALA A 13 -15.98 -37.53 -10.88
N LEU A 14 -17.21 -37.78 -10.41
CA LEU A 14 -18.23 -36.74 -10.33
C LEU A 14 -17.81 -35.71 -9.27
N GLY A 15 -18.00 -34.42 -9.55
CA GLY A 15 -17.71 -33.37 -8.58
C GLY A 15 -17.57 -31.96 -9.16
N ARG A 16 -18.66 -31.37 -9.67
CA ARG A 16 -18.87 -29.93 -9.46
C ARG A 16 -19.26 -29.75 -7.98
N PRO A 17 -18.79 -28.68 -7.32
CA PRO A 17 -19.39 -27.35 -7.47
C PRO A 17 -18.40 -26.36 -8.12
N GLU A 18 -18.82 -25.42 -8.97
CA GLU A 18 -19.59 -24.23 -8.56
C GLU A 18 -19.02 -23.53 -7.31
N GLY A 19 -17.69 -23.49 -7.20
CA GLY A 19 -16.98 -22.53 -6.37
C GLY A 19 -16.82 -21.20 -7.09
N SER A 20 -17.80 -20.31 -6.94
CA SER A 20 -17.64 -18.91 -7.35
C SER A 20 -16.36 -18.34 -6.71
N VAL A 21 -15.40 -17.89 -7.53
CA VAL A 21 -14.15 -17.30 -7.05
C VAL A 21 -14.52 -16.05 -6.27
N LYS A 22 -14.55 -16.18 -4.94
CA LYS A 22 -14.98 -15.13 -4.03
C LYS A 22 -14.13 -13.90 -4.33
N LYS A 23 -14.80 -12.78 -4.59
CA LYS A 23 -14.18 -11.44 -4.51
C LYS A 23 -13.36 -11.44 -3.22
N ALA A 24 -12.06 -11.16 -3.32
CA ALA A 24 -11.24 -10.86 -2.15
C ALA A 24 -12.00 -9.80 -1.35
N ARG A 25 -12.42 -10.17 -0.14
CA ARG A 25 -13.16 -9.25 0.72
C ARG A 25 -12.15 -8.21 1.19
N HIS A 26 -12.62 -7.01 1.50
CA HIS A 26 -11.75 -5.94 2.02
C HIS A 26 -11.21 -6.21 3.44
N GLU A 27 -11.37 -7.46 3.91
CA GLU A 27 -11.09 -7.99 5.24
C GLU A 27 -9.73 -8.73 5.28
N ASP A 28 -9.18 -9.14 4.12
CA ASP A 28 -8.00 -10.01 4.02
C ASP A 28 -6.64 -9.26 3.99
N VAL A 29 -6.62 -7.92 4.00
CA VAL A 29 -5.36 -7.12 3.89
C VAL A 29 -4.56 -7.07 5.22
N THR A 30 -4.95 -7.85 6.22
CA THR A 30 -4.42 -7.81 7.58
C THR A 30 -3.05 -8.50 7.78
N GLY A 31 -2.48 -9.10 6.72
CA GLY A 31 -1.16 -9.74 6.76
C GLY A 31 -0.29 -9.61 5.49
N ALA A 32 -0.74 -8.85 4.48
CA ALA A 32 0.01 -8.69 3.22
C ALA A 32 1.29 -7.85 3.41
N SER A 33 2.39 -8.17 2.73
CA SER A 33 3.60 -7.32 2.75
C SER A 33 3.42 -6.01 1.97
N MET A 34 4.30 -5.02 2.23
CA MET A 34 4.40 -3.80 1.41
C MET A 34 4.51 -4.13 -0.09
N GLU A 35 5.23 -5.19 -0.45
CA GLU A 35 5.46 -5.61 -1.83
C GLU A 35 4.18 -6.15 -2.47
N GLU A 36 3.45 -7.03 -1.78
CA GLU A 36 2.13 -7.53 -2.21
C GLU A 36 1.11 -6.38 -2.36
N ILE A 37 1.11 -5.41 -1.45
CA ILE A 37 0.22 -4.24 -1.54
C ILE A 37 0.59 -3.39 -2.76
N MET A 38 1.89 -3.16 -3.03
CA MET A 38 2.35 -2.45 -4.23
C MET A 38 2.02 -3.19 -5.53
N GLU A 39 2.09 -4.52 -5.55
CA GLU A 39 1.70 -5.35 -6.69
C GLU A 39 0.18 -5.31 -6.92
N ALA A 40 -0.62 -5.52 -5.87
CA ALA A 40 -2.08 -5.43 -5.92
C ALA A 40 -2.58 -4.04 -6.35
N MET A 41 -1.86 -2.98 -5.96
CA MET A 41 -2.13 -1.59 -6.38
C MET A 41 -1.53 -1.23 -7.76
N ASN A 42 -0.94 -2.19 -8.49
CA ASN A 42 -0.37 -2.04 -9.84
C ASN A 42 0.69 -0.94 -9.97
N TYR A 43 1.79 -1.03 -9.21
CA TYR A 43 2.86 -0.04 -9.35
C TYR A 43 3.69 -0.19 -10.64
N GLY A 44 3.73 0.86 -11.47
CA GLY A 44 4.87 1.15 -12.34
C GLY A 44 5.02 0.39 -13.68
N MET A 45 4.03 0.49 -14.58
CA MET A 45 4.21 0.54 -16.05
C MET A 45 5.32 -0.34 -16.69
N GLN A 46 4.94 -1.56 -17.10
CA GLN A 46 5.70 -2.59 -17.88
C GLN A 46 6.62 -3.56 -17.10
N ARG A 47 6.11 -4.79 -16.91
CA ARG A 47 6.83 -5.96 -17.47
C ARG A 47 6.27 -6.23 -18.87
N ARG A 48 7.13 -6.31 -19.89
CA ARG A 48 6.74 -6.50 -21.30
C ARG A 48 6.32 -7.95 -21.58
N THR A 49 5.09 -8.33 -21.23
CA THR A 49 4.41 -9.49 -21.83
C THR A 49 3.01 -9.11 -22.29
N ARG A 50 2.74 -9.25 -23.59
CA ARG A 50 1.45 -8.91 -24.18
C ARG A 50 0.37 -9.89 -23.70
N LYS A 51 -0.54 -9.42 -22.84
CA LYS A 51 -1.86 -10.04 -22.61
C LYS A 51 -2.97 -8.98 -22.77
N PRO A 52 -4.14 -9.33 -23.33
CA PRO A 52 -5.18 -8.34 -23.65
C PRO A 52 -5.73 -7.70 -22.38
N LYS A 53 -5.84 -6.37 -22.39
CA LYS A 53 -6.31 -5.58 -21.24
C LYS A 53 -7.77 -5.90 -20.92
N LYS A 54 -8.04 -6.70 -19.87
CA LYS A 54 -9.34 -6.63 -19.20
C LYS A 54 -9.55 -5.19 -18.75
N LYS A 55 -10.72 -4.63 -19.10
CA LYS A 55 -11.11 -3.23 -18.91
C LYS A 55 -10.80 -2.78 -17.49
N GLY A 56 -9.71 -2.04 -17.31
CA GLY A 56 -9.19 -1.69 -15.98
C GLY A 56 -10.25 -0.96 -15.17
N ARG A 57 -10.27 -1.19 -13.85
CA ARG A 57 -11.07 -0.41 -12.89
C ARG A 57 -10.88 1.06 -13.24
N ARG A 58 -11.94 1.73 -13.71
CA ARG A 58 -11.89 3.13 -14.13
C ARG A 58 -11.16 3.89 -13.03
N LYS A 59 -10.04 4.54 -13.37
CA LYS A 59 -9.29 5.39 -12.44
C LYS A 59 -10.30 6.37 -11.87
N GLY A 60 -10.66 6.18 -10.60
CA GLY A 60 -11.90 6.69 -10.05
C GLY A 60 -11.99 8.17 -10.34
N SER A 61 -13.10 8.62 -10.94
CA SER A 61 -13.45 10.03 -10.90
C SER A 61 -13.42 10.43 -9.44
N LYS A 62 -12.41 11.24 -9.03
CA LYS A 62 -12.16 11.61 -7.62
C LYS A 62 -13.51 11.86 -6.96
N LYS A 63 -13.99 10.90 -6.16
CA LYS A 63 -15.39 10.90 -5.77
C LYS A 63 -15.50 12.04 -4.77
N LYS A 64 -16.02 13.19 -5.22
CA LYS A 64 -15.95 14.46 -4.48
C LYS A 64 -16.34 14.17 -3.04
N LEU A 65 -15.41 14.44 -2.13
CA LEU A 65 -15.55 14.14 -0.71
C LEU A 65 -16.90 14.72 -0.25
N THR A 66 -17.83 13.85 0.11
CA THR A 66 -19.13 14.33 0.57
C THR A 66 -18.90 15.01 1.92
N PRO A 67 -19.59 16.13 2.23
CA PRO A 67 -19.45 16.79 3.53
C PRO A 67 -19.65 15.84 4.71
N GLU A 68 -20.52 14.83 4.53
CA GLU A 68 -20.75 13.76 5.51
C GLU A 68 -19.53 12.84 5.72
N ILE A 69 -18.80 12.45 4.67
CA ILE A 69 -17.56 11.67 4.84
C ILE A 69 -16.49 12.53 5.53
N THR A 70 -16.37 13.82 5.20
CA THR A 70 -15.48 14.74 5.90
C THR A 70 -15.83 14.83 7.39
N ARG A 71 -17.13 15.00 7.71
CA ARG A 71 -17.64 15.09 9.09
C ARG A 71 -17.29 13.83 9.88
N ARG A 72 -17.58 12.65 9.33
CA ARG A 72 -17.28 11.35 9.97
C ARG A 72 -15.78 11.06 10.08
N LEU A 73 -14.95 11.57 9.17
CA LEU A 73 -13.49 11.47 9.27
C LEU A 73 -12.96 12.36 10.40
N GLY A 74 -13.51 13.57 10.56
CA GLY A 74 -13.23 14.45 11.70
C GLY A 74 -13.65 13.81 13.03
N GLU A 75 -14.84 13.21 13.08
CA GLU A 75 -15.35 12.43 14.21
C GLU A 75 -14.38 11.29 14.60
N ALA A 76 -14.00 10.43 13.64
CA ALA A 76 -13.02 9.36 13.88
C ALA A 76 -11.64 9.88 14.35
N THR A 77 -11.19 11.01 13.81
CA THR A 77 -9.94 11.67 14.23
C THR A 77 -10.05 12.20 15.66
N LEU A 78 -11.22 12.70 16.07
CA LEU A 78 -11.49 13.11 17.44
C LEU A 78 -11.45 11.92 18.41
N HIS A 79 -12.05 10.78 18.04
CA HIS A 79 -11.97 9.54 18.83
C HIS A 79 -10.50 9.07 18.97
N TYR A 80 -9.71 9.13 17.90
CA TYR A 80 -8.27 8.85 17.93
C TYR A 80 -7.52 9.77 18.92
N VAL A 81 -7.72 11.08 18.86
CA VAL A 81 -7.07 12.06 19.77
C VAL A 81 -7.44 11.81 21.24
N HIS A 82 -8.65 11.29 21.51
CA HIS A 82 -9.09 10.92 22.86
C HIS A 82 -8.70 9.49 23.29
N GLY A 83 -7.87 8.78 22.51
CA GLY A 83 -7.47 7.40 22.79
C GLY A 83 -8.59 6.35 22.61
N ARG A 84 -9.77 6.74 22.12
CA ARG A 84 -10.94 5.87 21.92
C ARG A 84 -10.82 5.10 20.60
N TYR A 85 -9.77 4.31 20.49
CA TYR A 85 -9.37 3.60 19.27
C TYR A 85 -10.42 2.60 18.79
N GLU A 86 -11.13 1.93 19.71
CA GLU A 86 -12.18 0.96 19.40
C GLU A 86 -13.41 1.61 18.75
N GLU A 87 -13.73 2.86 19.12
CA GLU A 87 -14.79 3.67 18.50
C GLU A 87 -14.37 4.24 17.14
N ALA A 88 -13.08 4.60 16.98
CA ALA A 88 -12.56 5.13 15.71
C ALA A 88 -12.55 4.08 14.58
N ILE A 89 -12.24 2.82 14.90
CA ILE A 89 -12.14 1.72 13.92
C ILE A 89 -13.40 1.52 13.06
N PRO A 90 -14.63 1.35 13.61
CA PRO A 90 -15.82 1.11 12.80
C PRO A 90 -16.16 2.31 11.91
N ILE A 91 -15.99 3.54 12.40
CA ILE A 91 -16.23 4.76 11.61
C ILE A 91 -15.28 4.80 10.41
N LEU A 92 -13.97 4.55 10.62
CA LEU A 92 -12.98 4.51 9.55
C LEU A 92 -13.24 3.34 8.57
N ALA A 93 -13.66 2.18 9.06
CA ALA A 93 -13.99 1.02 8.22
C ALA A 93 -15.21 1.28 7.31
N GLU A 94 -16.20 2.05 7.78
CA GLU A 94 -17.31 2.50 6.94
C GLU A 94 -16.87 3.53 5.90
N ILE A 95 -16.00 4.48 6.25
CA ILE A 95 -15.45 5.45 5.30
C ILE A 95 -14.67 4.73 4.19
N VAL A 96 -13.83 3.72 4.53
CA VAL A 96 -13.13 2.88 3.54
C VAL A 96 -14.11 2.17 2.59
N LYS A 97 -15.26 1.69 3.07
CA LYS A 97 -16.30 1.09 2.22
C LYS A 97 -16.93 2.11 1.24
N GLN A 98 -17.08 3.37 1.65
CA GLN A 98 -17.73 4.43 0.84
C GLN A 98 -16.79 5.16 -0.13
N ALA A 99 -15.55 5.39 0.30
CA ALA A 99 -14.48 6.12 -0.38
C ALA A 99 -13.12 5.39 -0.22
N PRO A 100 -12.92 4.24 -0.87
CA PRO A 100 -11.71 3.43 -0.75
C PRO A 100 -10.45 4.07 -1.37
N ASP A 101 -10.59 5.23 -2.03
CA ASP A 101 -9.54 6.04 -2.64
C ASP A 101 -9.06 7.21 -1.76
N LEU A 102 -9.63 7.40 -0.56
CA LEU A 102 -9.26 8.46 0.37
C LEU A 102 -8.05 8.09 1.23
N SER A 103 -6.87 8.59 0.87
CA SER A 103 -5.60 8.31 1.58
C SER A 103 -5.62 8.66 3.06
N GLU A 104 -6.34 9.73 3.43
CA GLU A 104 -6.42 10.25 4.80
C GLU A 104 -7.05 9.24 5.76
N THR A 105 -8.08 8.52 5.34
CA THR A 105 -8.73 7.47 6.13
C THR A 105 -7.79 6.31 6.44
N TYR A 106 -6.92 5.93 5.49
CA TYR A 106 -5.91 4.89 5.73
C TYR A 106 -4.77 5.43 6.61
N HIS A 107 -4.43 6.71 6.53
CA HIS A 107 -3.47 7.33 7.43
C HIS A 107 -3.99 7.33 8.88
N THR A 108 -5.22 7.80 9.13
CA THR A 108 -5.83 7.76 10.47
C THR A 108 -6.04 6.32 10.97
N LEU A 109 -6.44 5.38 10.10
CA LEU A 109 -6.53 3.96 10.46
C LEU A 109 -5.16 3.37 10.82
N GLY A 110 -4.10 3.79 10.12
CA GLY A 110 -2.72 3.43 10.45
C GLY A 110 -2.33 3.89 11.85
N LEU A 111 -2.53 5.18 12.16
CA LEU A 111 -2.26 5.75 13.49
C LEU A 111 -3.04 5.04 14.61
N VAL A 112 -4.33 4.76 14.39
CA VAL A 112 -5.18 4.01 15.33
C VAL A 112 -4.65 2.59 15.54
N ARG A 113 -4.17 1.91 14.49
CA ARG A 113 -3.61 0.56 14.60
C ARG A 113 -2.22 0.54 15.25
N ASP A 114 -1.42 1.57 15.03
CA ASP A 114 -0.09 1.71 15.62
C ASP A 114 -0.19 1.86 17.15
N ASN A 115 -1.09 2.73 17.63
CA ASN A 115 -1.35 2.92 19.05
C ASN A 115 -1.99 1.68 19.73
N LEU A 116 -2.69 0.84 18.96
CA LEU A 116 -3.16 -0.47 19.41
C LEU A 116 -2.09 -1.57 19.33
N GLY A 117 -0.81 -1.24 19.10
CA GLY A 117 0.29 -2.20 18.96
C GLY A 117 0.19 -3.15 17.74
N ASN A 118 -0.74 -2.89 16.82
CA ASN A 118 -0.95 -3.72 15.63
C ASN A 118 -0.01 -3.29 14.49
N GLU A 119 1.30 -3.31 14.75
CA GLU A 119 2.37 -2.77 13.88
C GLU A 119 2.22 -3.16 12.39
N LEU A 120 1.97 -4.43 12.09
CA LEU A 120 1.79 -4.90 10.71
C LEU A 120 0.56 -4.29 10.03
N LYS A 121 -0.57 -4.17 10.76
CA LYS A 121 -1.78 -3.54 10.23
C LYS A 121 -1.57 -2.05 10.03
N ALA A 122 -0.84 -1.39 10.94
CA ALA A 122 -0.46 0.01 10.83
C ALA A 122 0.37 0.26 9.56
N LEU A 123 1.45 -0.49 9.36
CA LEU A 123 2.28 -0.43 8.14
C LEU A 123 1.44 -0.58 6.87
N ASN A 124 0.55 -1.57 6.83
CA ASN A 124 -0.28 -1.83 5.65
C ASN A 124 -1.21 -0.65 5.34
N CYS A 125 -1.78 -0.02 6.37
CA CYS A 125 -2.61 1.17 6.21
C CYS A 125 -1.79 2.38 5.72
N PHE A 126 -0.62 2.64 6.31
CA PHE A 126 0.30 3.70 5.85
C PHE A 126 0.78 3.47 4.41
N THR A 127 1.02 2.21 4.03
CA THR A 127 1.41 1.80 2.68
C THR A 127 0.34 2.18 1.67
N ILE A 128 -0.91 1.81 1.94
CA ILE A 128 -2.06 2.16 1.08
C ILE A 128 -2.23 3.68 1.01
N ALA A 129 -2.11 4.39 2.13
CA ALA A 129 -2.19 5.86 2.16
C ALA A 129 -1.15 6.52 1.23
N ALA A 130 0.12 6.13 1.34
CA ALA A 130 1.22 6.66 0.51
C ALA A 130 1.04 6.32 -0.99
N LEU A 131 0.52 5.14 -1.30
CA LEU A 131 0.25 4.73 -2.69
C LEU A 131 -0.97 5.43 -3.30
N LEU A 132 -1.98 5.80 -2.49
CA LEU A 132 -3.13 6.60 -2.93
C LEU A 132 -2.77 8.08 -3.12
N ALA A 133 -1.89 8.63 -2.27
CA ALA A 133 -1.42 10.02 -2.35
C ALA A 133 0.11 10.11 -2.59
N PRO A 134 0.61 9.63 -3.76
CA PRO A 134 2.05 9.54 -4.02
C PRO A 134 2.75 10.89 -4.15
N LYS A 135 2.00 12.00 -4.18
CA LYS A 135 2.50 13.39 -4.18
C LYS A 135 2.64 14.00 -2.77
N ASN A 136 2.27 13.28 -1.71
CA ASN A 136 2.46 13.75 -0.35
C ASN A 136 3.76 13.14 0.22
N PRO A 137 4.84 13.93 0.40
CA PRO A 137 6.12 13.40 0.89
C PRO A 137 6.01 12.88 2.33
N ALA A 138 5.18 13.50 3.19
CA ALA A 138 5.04 13.12 4.60
C ALA A 138 4.57 11.66 4.81
N LEU A 139 3.76 11.11 3.90
CA LEU A 139 3.33 9.70 3.97
C LEU A 139 4.47 8.73 3.64
N TRP A 140 5.40 9.13 2.77
CA TRP A 140 6.61 8.37 2.47
C TRP A 140 7.67 8.52 3.55
N GLU A 141 7.77 9.69 4.19
CA GLU A 141 8.60 9.93 5.37
C GLU A 141 8.19 9.08 6.56
N LEU A 142 6.89 8.94 6.81
CA LEU A 142 6.35 8.08 7.87
C LEU A 142 6.76 6.62 7.64
N LEU A 143 6.61 6.10 6.42
CA LEU A 143 7.07 4.76 6.04
C LEU A 143 8.61 4.62 6.15
N PHE A 144 9.37 5.65 5.75
CA PHE A 144 10.82 5.68 5.94
C PHE A 144 11.19 5.56 7.44
N GLY A 145 10.57 6.35 8.31
CA GLY A 145 10.81 6.30 9.75
C GLY A 145 10.54 4.91 10.34
N TRP A 146 9.47 4.26 9.88
CA TRP A 146 9.10 2.90 10.30
C TRP A 146 10.13 1.84 9.86
N PHE A 147 10.53 1.83 8.58
CA PHE A 147 11.55 0.90 8.08
C PHE A 147 12.95 1.18 8.65
N ASN A 148 13.31 2.45 8.86
CA ASN A 148 14.59 2.84 9.45
C ASN A 148 14.72 2.38 10.90
N ARG A 149 13.65 2.45 11.71
CA ARG A 149 13.61 1.88 13.08
C ARG A 149 13.82 0.38 13.10
N ARG A 150 13.34 -0.35 12.09
CA ARG A 150 13.53 -1.79 11.93
C ARG A 150 14.85 -2.20 11.24
N GLY A 151 15.70 -1.25 10.84
CA GLY A 151 16.95 -1.52 10.12
C GLY A 151 16.77 -1.94 8.65
N ASP A 152 15.55 -1.86 8.12
CA ASP A 152 15.12 -2.30 6.78
C ASP A 152 15.62 -1.31 5.69
N THR A 153 16.94 -1.14 5.60
CA THR A 153 17.63 -0.03 4.93
C THR A 153 17.27 0.08 3.44
N HIS A 154 17.06 -1.04 2.75
CA HIS A 154 16.61 -1.04 1.35
C HIS A 154 15.20 -0.44 1.17
N LYS A 155 14.26 -0.76 2.06
CA LYS A 155 12.88 -0.22 2.02
C LYS A 155 12.87 1.25 2.47
N ALA A 156 13.70 1.61 3.45
CA ALA A 156 13.93 2.99 3.86
C ALA A 156 14.44 3.87 2.70
N ILE A 157 15.41 3.40 1.91
CA ILE A 157 15.91 4.08 0.69
C ILE A 157 14.82 4.21 -0.39
N TYR A 158 13.97 3.19 -0.55
CA TYR A 158 12.83 3.24 -1.48
C TYR A 158 11.82 4.31 -1.09
N CYS A 159 11.43 4.36 0.19
CA CYS A 159 10.50 5.36 0.72
C CYS A 159 11.08 6.78 0.62
N LEU A 160 12.35 6.99 0.95
CA LEU A 160 13.01 8.30 0.73
C LEU A 160 13.07 8.68 -0.76
N SER A 161 13.37 7.72 -1.65
CA SER A 161 13.37 8.00 -3.09
C SER A 161 11.99 8.40 -3.63
N ARG A 162 10.91 7.92 -2.99
CA ARG A 162 9.54 8.38 -3.25
C ARG A 162 9.27 9.76 -2.66
N ALA A 163 9.68 10.02 -1.43
CA ALA A 163 9.54 11.31 -0.79
C ALA A 163 10.23 12.41 -1.62
N ILE A 164 11.47 12.18 -2.07
CA ILE A 164 12.22 13.07 -2.98
C ILE A 164 11.54 13.20 -4.35
N SER A 165 10.83 12.17 -4.84
CA SER A 165 10.05 12.27 -6.08
C SER A 165 8.77 13.10 -5.92
N ALA A 166 8.26 13.24 -4.69
CA ALA A 166 7.09 14.05 -4.36
C ALA A 166 7.49 15.51 -4.07
N ASP A 167 8.57 15.72 -3.32
CA ASP A 167 9.22 17.01 -3.12
C ASP A 167 10.73 16.94 -3.43
N PRO A 168 11.14 17.27 -4.67
CA PRO A 168 12.55 17.29 -5.06
C PRO A 168 13.36 18.42 -4.43
N LYS A 169 12.73 19.42 -3.80
CA LYS A 169 13.44 20.58 -3.22
C LYS A 169 13.86 20.34 -1.77
N ASN A 170 13.24 19.39 -1.09
CA ASN A 170 13.57 19.06 0.30
C ASN A 170 14.97 18.43 0.39
N ILE A 171 15.91 19.18 0.98
CA ILE A 171 17.31 18.79 1.15
C ILE A 171 17.46 17.70 2.22
N ASP A 172 16.65 17.73 3.28
CA ASP A 172 16.72 16.76 4.38
C ASP A 172 16.42 15.34 3.91
N LEU A 173 15.50 15.18 2.95
CA LEU A 173 15.24 13.88 2.32
C LEU A 173 16.42 13.38 1.49
N LYS A 174 17.10 14.27 0.76
CA LYS A 174 18.32 13.96 0.00
C LYS A 174 19.46 13.54 0.93
N LEU A 175 19.69 14.29 2.01
CA LEU A 175 20.69 13.99 3.05
C LEU A 175 20.37 12.68 3.79
N GLY A 176 19.11 12.45 4.15
CA GLY A 176 18.66 11.19 4.75
C GLY A 176 18.97 9.99 3.85
N ARG A 177 18.72 10.11 2.54
CA ARG A 177 19.02 9.04 1.57
C ARG A 177 20.53 8.85 1.38
N ALA A 178 21.30 9.93 1.35
CA ALA A 178 22.76 9.87 1.27
C ALA A 178 23.36 9.17 2.50
N SER A 179 22.88 9.49 3.70
CA SER A 179 23.27 8.85 4.96
C SER A 179 23.03 7.33 4.94
N LEU A 180 21.88 6.87 4.42
CA LEU A 180 21.64 5.44 4.25
C LEU A 180 22.57 4.78 3.22
N TYR A 181 22.91 5.45 2.12
CA TYR A 181 23.87 4.91 1.16
C TYR A 181 25.30 4.83 1.73
N VAL A 182 25.71 5.79 2.56
CA VAL A 182 26.99 5.72 3.32
C VAL A 182 26.98 4.53 4.27
N LYS A 183 25.88 4.28 5.00
CA LYS A 183 25.74 3.09 5.87
C LYS A 183 25.83 1.76 5.09
N LEU A 184 25.44 1.74 3.82
CA LEU A 184 25.60 0.57 2.93
C LEU A 184 26.97 0.50 2.23
N GLY A 185 27.88 1.47 2.45
CA GLY A 185 29.16 1.57 1.75
C GLY A 185 29.08 2.01 0.28
N ASP A 186 27.90 2.44 -0.20
CA ASP A 186 27.71 2.90 -1.58
C ASP A 186 27.92 4.42 -1.69
N TYR A 187 29.16 4.84 -1.50
CA TYR A 187 29.58 6.25 -1.52
C TYR A 187 29.22 6.95 -2.85
N HIS A 188 29.21 6.21 -3.97
CA HIS A 188 28.88 6.76 -5.28
C HIS A 188 27.38 7.10 -5.40
N LYS A 189 26.47 6.25 -4.91
CA LYS A 189 25.05 6.61 -4.80
C LYS A 189 24.82 7.70 -3.76
N ALA A 190 25.56 7.70 -2.64
CA ALA A 190 25.48 8.76 -1.63
C ALA A 190 25.79 10.15 -2.23
N TRP A 191 26.96 10.30 -2.87
CA TRP A 191 27.37 11.55 -3.51
C TRP A 191 26.34 12.05 -4.55
N ARG A 192 25.87 11.15 -5.42
CA ARG A 192 24.82 11.49 -6.40
C ARG A 192 23.54 11.94 -5.71
N SER A 193 23.14 11.31 -4.60
CA SER A 193 21.91 11.67 -3.91
C SER A 193 21.97 13.04 -3.21
N SER A 194 23.14 13.47 -2.74
CA SER A 194 23.36 14.82 -2.21
C SER A 194 23.46 15.90 -3.29
N ASN A 195 24.09 15.57 -4.43
CA ASN A 195 24.39 16.54 -5.49
C ASN A 195 23.30 16.61 -6.60
N GLN A 196 22.21 15.86 -6.43
CA GLN A 196 21.06 15.88 -7.34
C GLN A 196 20.17 17.09 -6.99
N SER A 197 20.36 18.20 -7.70
CA SER A 197 19.57 19.44 -7.56
C SER A 197 18.09 19.25 -7.89
#